data_AF-A0A2E7UKJ3-F1
#
_entry.id   AF-A0A2E7UKJ3-F1
#
_cell.length_a   1.000
_cell.length_b   1.000
_cell.length_c   1.000
_cell.angle_alpha   90.00
_cell.angle_beta   90.00
_cell.angle_gamma   90.00
#
_symmetry.space_group_name_H-M   'P 1'
#
loop_
_entity.id
_entity.type
_entity.pdbx_description
1 polymer ?
#
loop_
_entity_poly.entity_id
_entity_poly.type
_entity_poly.pdbx_seq_one_letter_code
_entity_poly.pdbx_strand_id
1 'polypeptide(L)'
;MFRLFRFLNVLRTFKRSWTHFSNPEIPKKYKILPVIGLIYLIHPLDFLSEFQIFGWGLIDDFFILYLTFYWFEKLSVNFLARQKKDDFIDAKYEIRDKKEEE
;
A
#
# COMPACT_ATOMS: atom_id res chain seq x y z
N MET A 1 12.66 23.60 6.30
CA MET A 1 13.11 22.54 5.35
C MET A 1 12.43 21.16 5.56
N PHE A 2 11.47 20.99 6.47
CA PHE A 2 10.83 19.68 6.77
C PHE A 2 9.54 19.37 5.99
N ARG A 3 8.92 20.37 5.33
CA ARG A 3 7.63 20.15 4.64
C ARG A 3 7.77 19.46 3.28
N LEU A 4 8.82 19.75 2.50
CA LEU A 4 8.99 19.20 1.15
C LEU A 4 9.20 17.68 1.11
N PHE A 5 9.93 17.13 2.08
CA PHE A 5 10.19 15.69 2.18
C PHE A 5 8.90 14.87 2.41
N ARG A 6 7.91 15.44 3.09
CA ARG A 6 6.61 14.78 3.31
C ARG A 6 5.82 14.65 2.02
N PHE A 7 5.78 15.69 1.18
CA PHE A 7 5.06 15.65 -0.10
C PHE A 7 5.65 14.64 -1.07
N LEU A 8 6.99 14.54 -1.14
CA LEU A 8 7.66 13.53 -1.95
C LEU A 8 7.30 12.10 -1.52
N ASN A 9 7.16 11.86 -0.21
CA ASN A 9 6.71 10.57 0.30
C ASN A 9 5.26 10.25 -0.09
N VAL A 10 4.36 11.23 -0.08
CA VAL A 10 2.95 11.02 -0.51
C VAL A 10 2.88 10.61 -1.98
N LEU A 11 3.58 11.34 -2.86
CA LEU A 11 3.64 10.99 -4.28
C LEU A 11 4.24 9.61 -4.51
N ARG A 12 5.26 9.24 -3.72
CA ARG A 12 5.89 7.92 -3.79
C ARG A 12 4.94 6.81 -3.34
N THR A 13 4.20 7.01 -2.24
CA THR A 13 3.17 6.07 -1.75
C THR A 13 2.04 5.93 -2.76
N PHE A 14 1.61 7.03 -3.39
CA PHE A 14 0.59 6.98 -4.44
C PHE A 14 1.08 6.16 -5.65
N LYS A 15 2.30 6.44 -6.15
CA LYS A 15 2.89 5.69 -7.27
C LYS A 15 3.02 4.19 -6.96
N ARG A 16 3.48 3.84 -5.76
CA ARG A 16 3.60 2.43 -5.33
C ARG A 16 2.26 1.75 -5.20
N SER A 17 1.29 2.43 -4.60
CA SER A 17 -0.08 1.96 -4.51
C SER A 17 -0.66 1.73 -5.90
N TRP A 18 -0.39 2.59 -6.87
CA TRP A 18 -0.80 2.39 -8.26
C TRP A 18 -0.19 1.12 -8.88
N THR A 19 1.11 0.89 -8.67
CA THR A 19 1.78 -0.35 -9.10
C THR A 19 1.13 -1.59 -8.48
N HIS A 20 0.84 -1.56 -7.18
CA HIS A 20 0.18 -2.66 -6.48
C HIS A 20 -1.27 -2.86 -6.92
N PHE A 21 -2.00 -1.79 -7.18
CA PHE A 21 -3.38 -1.85 -7.66
C PHE A 21 -3.48 -2.56 -9.02
N SER A 22 -2.53 -2.31 -9.92
CA SER A 22 -2.43 -2.98 -11.22
C SER A 22 -1.89 -4.42 -11.15
N ASN A 23 -1.28 -4.84 -10.03
CA ASN A 23 -0.78 -6.21 -9.89
C ASN A 23 -1.98 -7.19 -9.73
N PRO A 24 -2.11 -8.22 -10.59
CA PRO A 24 -3.17 -9.23 -10.51
C PRO A 24 -3.04 -10.18 -9.31
N GLU A 25 -1.84 -10.35 -8.74
CA GLU A 25 -1.58 -11.22 -7.58
C GLU A 25 -2.28 -10.72 -6.31
N ILE A 26 -2.53 -9.40 -6.23
CA ILE A 26 -3.13 -8.79 -5.05
C ILE A 26 -4.63 -9.04 -5.05
N PRO A 27 -5.18 -9.61 -3.97
CA PRO A 27 -6.58 -9.99 -3.94
C PRO A 27 -7.49 -8.77 -3.98
N LYS A 28 -8.60 -8.89 -4.73
CA LYS A 28 -9.55 -7.80 -4.99
C LYS A 28 -10.08 -7.15 -3.71
N LYS A 29 -10.18 -7.90 -2.60
CA LYS A 29 -10.58 -7.40 -1.27
C LYS A 29 -9.74 -6.22 -0.79
N TYR A 30 -8.44 -6.19 -1.08
CA TYR A 30 -7.58 -5.06 -0.68
C TYR A 30 -7.75 -3.87 -1.62
N LYS A 31 -8.05 -4.10 -2.90
CA LYS A 31 -8.29 -3.05 -3.90
C LYS A 31 -9.54 -2.22 -3.59
N ILE A 32 -10.44 -2.72 -2.76
CA ILE A 32 -11.63 -1.99 -2.31
C ILE A 32 -11.25 -0.78 -1.43
N LEU A 33 -10.17 -0.84 -0.64
CA LEU A 33 -9.73 0.26 0.23
C LEU A 33 -9.49 1.58 -0.53
N PRO A 34 -8.61 1.64 -1.55
CA PRO A 34 -8.38 2.87 -2.29
C PRO A 34 -9.63 3.31 -3.07
N VAL A 35 -10.49 2.39 -3.48
CA VAL A 35 -11.77 2.71 -4.13
C VAL A 35 -12.72 3.38 -3.16
N ILE A 36 -12.86 2.89 -1.92
CA ILE A 36 -13.66 3.53 -0.87
C ILE A 36 -13.10 4.93 -0.57
N GLY A 37 -11.78 5.09 -0.48
CA GLY A 37 -11.16 6.40 -0.28
C GLY A 37 -11.47 7.39 -1.40
N LEU A 38 -11.46 6.93 -2.67
CA LEU A 38 -11.84 7.76 -3.82
C LEU A 38 -13.34 8.08 -3.84
N ILE A 39 -14.19 7.11 -3.50
CA ILE A 39 -15.64 7.34 -3.37
C ILE A 39 -15.88 8.37 -2.27
N TYR A 40 -15.17 8.29 -1.14
CA TYR A 40 -15.27 9.26 -0.06
C TYR A 40 -14.85 10.67 -0.50
N LEU A 41 -13.79 10.79 -1.31
CA LEU A 41 -13.34 12.07 -1.87
C LEU A 41 -14.36 12.67 -2.86
N ILE A 42 -15.01 11.83 -3.67
CA ILE A 42 -15.93 12.28 -4.73
C ILE A 42 -17.34 12.51 -4.18
N HIS A 43 -17.73 11.77 -3.15
CA HIS A 43 -19.06 11.86 -2.60
C HIS A 43 -19.14 13.06 -1.64
N PRO A 44 -19.96 14.08 -1.93
CA PRO A 44 -20.26 15.15 -0.97
C PRO A 44 -21.26 14.62 0.08
N LEU A 45 -21.01 13.44 0.67
CA LEU A 45 -21.81 12.92 1.78
C LEU A 45 -21.32 13.62 3.03
N ASP A 46 -21.83 14.83 3.17
CA ASP A 46 -21.94 15.63 4.39
C ASP A 46 -22.53 14.81 5.56
N PHE A 47 -21.81 13.81 6.07
CA PHE A 47 -22.14 13.18 7.36
C PHE A 47 -21.74 14.09 8.53
N LEU A 48 -20.91 15.10 8.27
CA LEU A 48 -20.47 16.13 9.22
C LEU A 48 -20.68 17.53 8.63
N SER A 49 -21.80 17.75 7.94
CA SER A 49 -22.19 19.08 7.40
C SER A 49 -22.16 20.16 8.49
N GLU A 50 -22.37 19.79 9.75
CA GLU A 50 -22.39 20.70 10.89
C GLU A 50 -21.01 21.26 11.27
N PHE A 51 -19.91 20.61 10.84
CA PHE A 51 -18.53 21.05 11.11
C PHE A 51 -17.84 21.74 9.93
N GLN A 52 -18.58 22.02 8.85
CA GLN A 52 -18.06 22.61 7.61
C GLN A 52 -17.79 24.12 7.72
N ILE A 53 -17.32 24.57 8.88
CA ILE A 53 -16.83 25.91 9.11
C ILE A 53 -15.34 25.85 8.72
N PHE A 54 -14.96 26.53 7.63
CA PHE A 54 -13.56 26.86 7.31
C PHE A 54 -12.68 25.79 6.64
N GLY A 55 -13.19 25.01 5.67
CA GLY A 55 -12.32 24.21 4.77
C GLY A 55 -11.56 23.03 5.42
N TRP A 56 -11.86 22.73 6.69
CA TRP A 56 -11.34 21.56 7.41
C TRP A 56 -11.86 20.24 6.86
N GLY A 57 -13.09 20.22 6.31
CA GLY A 57 -13.66 19.03 5.68
C GLY A 57 -12.78 18.49 4.54
N LEU A 58 -12.26 19.37 3.68
CA LEU A 58 -11.37 18.96 2.59
C LEU A 58 -10.07 18.34 3.10
N ILE A 59 -9.51 18.86 4.21
CA ILE A 59 -8.27 18.32 4.79
C ILE A 59 -8.53 16.91 5.33
N ASP A 60 -9.69 16.69 5.96
CA ASP A 60 -10.08 15.38 6.47
C ASP A 60 -10.29 14.36 5.34
N ASP A 61 -10.93 14.77 4.23
CA ASP A 61 -11.12 13.90 3.05
C ASP A 61 -9.78 13.46 2.44
N PHE A 62 -8.84 14.40 2.30
CA PHE A 62 -7.48 14.08 1.84
C PHE A 62 -6.72 13.21 2.85
N PHE A 63 -6.99 13.36 4.14
CA PHE A 63 -6.38 12.53 5.18
C PHE A 63 -6.90 11.09 5.12
N ILE A 64 -8.20 10.89 4.95
CA ILE A 64 -8.84 9.59 4.78
C ILE A 64 -8.38 8.91 3.49
N LEU A 65 -8.27 9.67 2.40
CA LEU A 65 -7.67 9.19 1.15
C LEU A 65 -6.22 8.74 1.35
N TYR A 66 -5.40 9.56 2.01
CA TYR A 66 -4.02 9.18 2.31
C TYR A 66 -3.96 7.90 3.17
N LEU A 67 -4.82 7.79 4.19
CA LEU A 67 -4.84 6.66 5.10
C LEU A 67 -5.24 5.36 4.39
N THR A 68 -6.27 5.39 3.55
CA THR A 68 -6.72 4.23 2.77
C THR A 68 -5.64 3.75 1.79
N PHE A 69 -4.96 4.66 1.11
CA PHE A 69 -3.83 4.34 0.23
C PHE A 69 -2.63 3.78 1.01
N TYR A 70 -2.28 4.38 2.16
CA TYR A 70 -1.21 3.90 3.03
C TYR A 70 -1.46 2.49 3.55
N TRP A 71 -2.69 2.21 4.01
CA TRP A 71 -3.08 0.88 4.47
C TRP A 71 -3.07 -0.14 3.32
N PHE A 72 -3.53 0.25 2.14
CA PHE A 72 -3.48 -0.58 0.96
C PHE A 72 -2.05 -0.96 0.57
N GLU A 73 -1.10 -0.01 0.54
CA GLU A 73 0.32 -0.29 0.28
C GLU A 73 0.86 -1.30 1.30
N LYS A 74 0.61 -1.08 2.59
CA LYS A 74 1.09 -1.96 3.66
C LYS A 74 0.54 -3.38 3.58
N LEU A 75 -0.76 -3.53 3.33
CA LEU A 75 -1.40 -4.84 3.16
C LEU A 75 -0.88 -5.57 1.92
N SER A 76 -0.70 -4.83 0.82
CA SER A 76 -0.16 -5.35 -0.45
C SER A 76 1.25 -5.91 -0.27
N VAL A 77 2.15 -5.14 0.36
CA VAL A 77 3.54 -5.57 0.62
C VAL A 77 3.57 -6.79 1.53
N ASN A 78 2.77 -6.79 2.61
CA ASN A 78 2.72 -7.92 3.54
C ASN A 78 2.16 -9.19 2.87
N PHE A 79 1.18 -9.05 1.98
CA PHE A 79 0.62 -10.18 1.25
C PHE A 79 1.65 -10.80 0.30
N LEU A 80 2.33 -9.97 -0.51
CA LEU A 80 3.37 -10.43 -1.42
C LEU A 80 4.57 -11.04 -0.68
N ALA A 81 4.95 -10.47 0.47
CA ALA A 81 6.02 -11.02 1.30
C ALA A 81 5.66 -12.41 1.88
N ARG A 82 4.40 -12.63 2.25
CA ARG A 82 3.91 -13.95 2.69
C ARG A 82 3.90 -14.95 1.54
N GLN A 83 3.35 -14.57 0.40
CA GLN A 83 3.30 -15.42 -0.79
C GLN A 83 4.71 -15.85 -1.21
N LYS A 84 5.66 -14.91 -1.27
CA LYS A 84 7.06 -15.21 -1.56
C LYS A 84 7.70 -16.14 -0.53
N LYS A 85 7.30 -16.07 0.75
CA LYS A 85 7.80 -16.96 1.80
C LYS A 85 7.31 -18.40 1.61
N ASP A 86 6.06 -18.55 1.19
CA ASP A 86 5.46 -19.87 0.95
C ASP A 86 6.04 -20.55 -0.31
N ASP A 87 6.59 -19.78 -1.26
CA ASP A 87 7.26 -20.30 -2.46
C ASP A 87 8.71 -20.80 -2.22
N PHE A 88 9.28 -20.66 -1.01
CA PHE A 88 10.60 -21.21 -0.73
C PHE A 88 10.53 -22.72 -0.50
N ILE A 89 11.07 -23.48 -1.45
CA ILE A 89 11.37 -24.90 -1.28
C ILE A 89 12.64 -25.01 -0.45
N ASP A 90 12.54 -25.63 0.73
CA ASP A 90 13.68 -25.90 1.59
C ASP A 90 14.55 -27.02 0.97
N ALA A 91 15.45 -26.63 0.07
CA ALA A 91 16.34 -27.54 -0.61
C ALA A 91 17.61 -27.74 0.24
N LYS A 92 17.75 -28.93 0.82
CA LYS A 92 19.03 -29.38 1.39
C LYS A 92 20.03 -29.57 0.26
N TYR A 93 21.07 -28.75 0.22
CA TYR A 93 22.21 -28.96 -0.65
C TYR A 93 23.29 -29.73 0.11
N GLU A 94 23.70 -30.87 -0.44
CA GLU A 94 24.93 -31.55 0.01
C GLU A 94 26.11 -30.96 -0.75
N ILE A 95 27.03 -30.35 0.00
CA ILE A 95 28.33 -29.93 -0.53
C ILE A 95 29.16 -31.20 -0.69
N ARG A 96 29.34 -31.67 -1.93
CA ARG A 96 30.31 -32.72 -2.22
C ARG A 96 31.69 -32.09 -2.27
N ASP A 97 32.45 -32.25 -1.19
CA ASP A 97 33.88 -31.97 -1.21
C ASP A 97 34.52 -32.85 -2.28
N LYS A 98 35.06 -32.20 -3.32
CA LYS A 98 35.89 -32.84 -4.32
C LYS A 98 37.14 -33.31 -3.58
N LYS A 99 37.28 -34.63 -3.41
CA LYS A 99 38.58 -35.23 -3.06
C LYS A 99 39.57 -34.81 -4.14
N GLU A 100 40.54 -34.00 -3.76
CA GLU A 100 41.77 -33.81 -4.53
C GLU A 100 42.41 -35.19 -4.69
N GLU A 101 42.42 -35.69 -5.92
CA GLU A 101 43.16 -36.90 -6.30
C GLU A 101 44.65 -36.60 -6.14
N GLU A 102 45.32 -37.45 -5.35
CA GLU A 102 46.77 -37.48 -5.08
C GLU A 102 47.62 -37.66 -6.35
#